data_AF-A0A9E5MP60-F1
#
_entry.id   AF-A0A9E5MP60-F1
#
_cell.length_a   1.000
_cell.length_b   1.000
_cell.length_c   1.000
_cell.angle_alpha   90.00
_cell.angle_beta   90.00
_cell.angle_gamma   90.00
#
_symmetry.space_group_name_H-M   'P 1'
#
loop_
_entity.id
_entity.type
_entity.pdbx_description
1 polymer ?
#
loop_
_entity_poly.entity_id
_entity_poly.type
_entity_poly.pdbx_seq_one_letter_code
_entity_poly.pdbx_strand_id
1 'polypeptide(L)'
;MGINFQLHRASVNAAKGIREFQRADNALAKGNDDTAVKHLNKGLEKFSTALDHLVKAEADTYAKAAKDFDQGNEQLEKAIEAWADGKDSVAVSHYENALMKYDEALDLLDN
;
A
#
# COMPACT_ATOMS: atom_id res chain seq x y z
N MET A 1 8.42 -1.77 3.96
CA MET A 1 7.45 -2.16 5.03
C MET A 1 6.22 -2.68 4.28
N GLY A 2 5.40 -3.61 4.80
CA GLY A 2 4.35 -4.22 3.95
C GLY A 2 3.13 -3.31 3.74
N ILE A 3 2.51 -3.33 2.55
CA ILE A 3 1.28 -2.57 2.20
C ILE A 3 0.21 -2.75 3.29
N ASN A 4 -0.13 -4.01 3.62
CA ASN A 4 -1.11 -4.36 4.66
C ASN A 4 -0.77 -3.78 6.04
N PHE A 5 0.51 -3.66 6.37
CA PHE A 5 0.94 -3.07 7.63
C PHE A 5 0.70 -1.56 7.66
N GLN A 6 0.95 -0.86 6.56
CA GLN A 6 0.67 0.57 6.45
C GLN A 6 -0.84 0.84 6.52
N LEU A 7 -1.65 0.05 5.80
CA LEU A 7 -3.12 0.14 5.86
C LEU A 7 -3.66 -0.11 7.28
N HIS A 8 -3.11 -1.11 7.98
CA HIS A 8 -3.46 -1.34 9.39
C HIS A 8 -3.12 -0.13 10.28
N ARG A 9 -1.93 0.48 10.10
CA ARG A 9 -1.56 1.67 10.87
C ARG A 9 -2.41 2.89 10.53
N ALA A 10 -2.79 3.06 9.26
CA ALA A 10 -3.72 4.10 8.84
C ALA A 10 -5.07 3.96 9.54
N SER A 11 -5.68 2.77 9.48
CA SER A 11 -6.98 2.50 10.13
C SER A 11 -6.93 2.66 11.66
N VAL A 12 -5.85 2.20 12.31
CA VAL A 12 -5.67 2.38 13.77
C VAL A 12 -5.56 3.86 14.15
N ASN A 13 -4.81 4.67 13.38
CA ASN A 13 -4.70 6.10 13.66
C ASN A 13 -6.01 6.84 13.38
N ALA A 14 -6.72 6.53 12.29
CA ALA A 14 -8.04 7.08 12.03
C ALA A 14 -9.02 6.77 13.18
N ALA A 15 -9.06 5.52 13.66
CA ALA A 15 -9.89 5.12 14.79
C ALA A 15 -9.50 5.81 16.11
N LYS A 16 -8.23 6.17 16.30
CA LYS A 16 -7.79 7.01 17.42
C LYS A 16 -8.24 8.46 17.23
N GLY A 17 -8.17 8.99 16.02
CA GLY A 17 -8.66 10.34 15.68
C GLY A 17 -10.14 10.50 15.98
N ILE A 18 -10.97 9.54 15.54
CA ILE A 18 -12.42 9.51 15.84
C ILE A 18 -12.68 9.53 17.35
N ARG A 19 -11.91 8.76 18.13
CA ARG A 19 -12.04 8.75 19.59
C ARG A 19 -11.67 10.08 20.23
N GLU A 20 -10.70 10.80 19.69
CA GLU A 20 -10.39 12.16 20.15
C GLU A 20 -11.54 13.11 19.83
N PHE A 21 -12.19 13.02 18.67
CA PHE A 21 -13.37 13.83 18.36
C PHE A 21 -14.54 13.54 19.32
N GLN A 22 -14.81 12.27 19.63
CA GLN A 22 -15.80 11.91 20.66
C GLN A 22 -15.46 12.50 22.05
N ARG A 23 -14.18 12.60 22.40
CA ARG A 23 -13.74 13.26 23.63
C ARG A 23 -13.94 14.78 23.57
N ALA A 24 -13.74 15.38 22.40
CA ALA A 24 -14.03 16.78 22.18
C ALA A 24 -15.53 17.09 22.37
N ASP A 25 -16.41 16.29 21.78
CA ASP A 25 -17.87 16.42 21.94
C ASP A 25 -18.29 16.36 23.41
N ASN A 26 -17.73 15.39 24.15
CA ASN A 26 -17.96 15.24 25.58
C ASN A 26 -17.45 16.42 26.42
N ALA A 27 -16.37 17.08 25.97
CA ALA A 27 -15.83 18.26 26.64
C ALA A 27 -16.69 19.51 26.35
N LEU A 28 -17.14 19.68 25.11
CA LEU A 28 -18.08 20.74 24.73
C LEU A 28 -19.40 20.64 25.50
N ALA A 29 -19.95 19.43 25.62
CA ALA A 29 -21.18 19.19 26.40
C ALA A 29 -21.06 19.57 27.89
N LYS A 30 -19.83 19.71 28.40
CA LYS A 30 -19.53 20.12 29.79
C LYS A 30 -19.09 21.58 29.91
N GLY A 31 -19.10 22.34 28.81
CA GLY A 31 -18.63 23.73 28.75
C GLY A 31 -17.10 23.88 28.87
N ASN A 32 -16.34 22.82 28.58
CA ASN A 32 -14.88 22.82 28.67
C ASN A 32 -14.24 23.02 27.28
N ASP A 33 -14.43 24.20 26.70
CA ASP A 33 -14.09 24.49 25.30
C ASP A 33 -12.59 24.31 25.00
N ASP A 34 -11.70 24.75 25.89
CA ASP A 34 -10.25 24.56 25.73
C ASP A 34 -9.86 23.07 25.66
N THR A 35 -10.54 22.24 26.45
CA THR A 35 -10.31 20.79 26.45
C THR A 35 -10.83 20.17 25.16
N ALA A 36 -11.96 20.66 24.65
CA ALA A 36 -12.49 20.23 23.37
C ALA A 36 -11.53 20.55 22.22
N VAL A 37 -11.03 21.78 22.15
CA VAL A 37 -10.05 22.21 21.13
C VAL A 37 -8.79 21.34 21.18
N LYS A 38 -8.29 21.04 22.38
CA LYS A 38 -7.14 20.13 22.53
C LYS A 38 -7.40 18.74 21.96
N HIS A 39 -8.59 18.19 22.17
CA HIS A 39 -8.99 16.90 21.61
C HIS A 39 -9.17 16.96 20.08
N LEU A 40 -9.77 18.03 19.55
CA LEU A 40 -9.87 18.24 18.10
C LEU A 40 -8.48 18.27 17.45
N ASN A 41 -7.54 19.04 18.00
CA ASN A 41 -6.18 19.12 17.49
C ASN A 41 -5.47 17.76 17.49
N LYS A 42 -5.62 16.99 18.57
CA LYS A 42 -5.10 15.61 18.62
C LYS A 42 -5.75 14.70 17.58
N GLY A 43 -7.06 14.83 17.38
CA GLY A 43 -7.78 14.06 16.37
C GLY A 43 -7.24 14.34 14.96
N LEU A 44 -7.06 15.62 14.62
CA LEU A 44 -6.46 16.06 13.36
C LEU A 44 -5.04 15.52 13.16
N GLU A 45 -4.19 15.56 14.19
CA GLU A 45 -2.84 14.98 14.15
C GLU A 45 -2.88 13.47 13.83
N LYS A 46 -3.84 12.72 14.39
CA LYS A 46 -4.00 11.30 14.09
C LYS A 46 -4.48 11.04 12.67
N PHE A 47 -5.36 11.87 12.13
CA PHE A 47 -5.76 11.78 10.73
C PHE A 47 -4.61 12.13 9.78
N SER A 48 -3.81 13.16 10.08
CA SER A 48 -2.58 13.44 9.32
C SER A 48 -1.64 12.25 9.32
N THR A 49 -1.42 11.62 10.48
CA THR A 49 -0.59 10.41 10.57
C THR A 49 -1.18 9.24 9.78
N ALA A 50 -2.51 9.10 9.74
CA ALA A 50 -3.18 8.08 8.95
C ALA A 50 -2.98 8.30 7.45
N LEU A 51 -3.08 9.55 6.97
CA LEU A 51 -2.81 9.92 5.59
C LEU A 51 -1.36 9.61 5.21
N ASP A 52 -0.39 9.93 6.07
CA ASP A 52 1.02 9.58 5.82
C ASP A 52 1.24 8.07 5.66
N HIS A 53 0.47 7.25 6.38
CA HIS A 53 0.51 5.81 6.22
C HIS A 53 -0.14 5.35 4.92
N LEU A 54 -1.21 5.99 4.47
CA LEU A 54 -1.83 5.69 3.17
C LEU A 54 -0.88 6.02 2.02
N VAL A 55 -0.21 7.19 2.04
CA VAL A 55 0.80 7.58 1.05
C VAL A 55 1.96 6.56 1.02
N LYS A 56 2.39 6.07 2.19
CA LYS A 56 3.41 5.00 2.24
C LYS A 56 2.90 3.67 1.68
N ALA A 57 1.64 3.31 1.93
CA ALA A 57 1.06 2.10 1.38
C ALA A 57 1.00 2.15 -0.16
N GLU A 58 0.61 3.31 -0.70
CA GLU A 58 0.63 3.58 -2.14
C GLU A 58 2.05 3.47 -2.72
N ALA A 59 3.03 4.12 -2.09
CA ALA A 59 4.43 4.02 -2.51
C ALA A 59 4.98 2.57 -2.44
N ASP A 60 4.66 1.84 -1.37
CA ASP A 60 5.02 0.42 -1.21
C ASP A 60 4.34 -0.45 -2.30
N THR A 61 3.14 -0.07 -2.75
CA THR A 61 2.39 -0.76 -3.84
C THR A 61 3.07 -0.55 -5.19
N TYR A 62 3.36 0.70 -5.57
CA TYR A 62 4.09 1.00 -6.80
C TYR A 62 5.47 0.35 -6.83
N ALA A 63 6.20 0.37 -5.70
CA ALA A 63 7.51 -0.28 -5.61
C ALA A 63 7.42 -1.81 -5.79
N LYS A 64 6.34 -2.44 -5.30
CA LYS A 64 6.11 -3.87 -5.50
C LYS A 64 5.78 -4.18 -6.96
N ALA A 65 4.89 -3.41 -7.58
CA ALA A 65 4.54 -3.57 -8.99
C ALA A 65 5.77 -3.41 -9.89
N ALA A 66 6.60 -2.38 -9.66
CA ALA A 66 7.85 -2.19 -10.40
C ALA A 66 8.79 -3.40 -10.27
N LYS A 67 8.94 -3.94 -9.06
CA LYS A 67 9.73 -5.15 -8.84
C LYS A 67 9.18 -6.37 -9.60
N ASP A 68 7.86 -6.52 -9.65
CA ASP A 68 7.23 -7.64 -10.35
C ASP A 68 7.38 -7.48 -11.88
N PHE A 69 7.32 -6.25 -12.41
CA PHE A 69 7.71 -5.95 -13.80
C PHE A 69 9.17 -6.33 -14.07
N ASP A 70 10.11 -5.96 -13.21
CA ASP A 70 11.52 -6.33 -13.36
C ASP A 70 11.70 -7.87 -13.39
N GLN A 71 11.01 -8.59 -12.50
CA GLN A 71 11.01 -10.04 -12.49
C GLN A 71 10.40 -10.65 -13.76
N GLY A 72 9.33 -10.05 -14.29
CA GLY A 72 8.76 -10.43 -15.59
C GLY A 72 9.75 -10.24 -16.74
N ASN A 73 10.46 -9.10 -16.75
CA ASN A 73 11.50 -8.81 -17.75
C ASN A 73 12.63 -9.84 -17.70
N GLU A 74 13.11 -10.22 -16.52
CA GLU A 74 14.14 -11.27 -16.36
C GLU A 74 13.67 -12.63 -16.88
N GLN A 75 12.41 -12.99 -16.67
CA GLN A 75 11.86 -14.24 -17.20
C GLN A 75 11.73 -14.19 -18.73
N LEU A 76 11.34 -13.03 -19.28
CA LEU A 76 11.26 -12.84 -20.72
C LEU A 76 12.63 -12.96 -21.39
N GLU A 77 13.69 -12.42 -20.77
CA GLU A 77 15.07 -12.56 -21.25
C GLU A 77 15.49 -14.04 -21.31
N LYS A 78 15.23 -14.79 -20.23
CA LYS A 78 15.49 -16.25 -20.19
C LYS A 78 14.69 -17.02 -21.24
N ALA A 79 13.45 -16.61 -21.52
CA ALA A 79 12.64 -17.21 -22.57
C ALA A 79 13.28 -17.01 -23.95
N ILE A 80 13.76 -15.79 -24.24
CA ILE A 80 14.45 -15.44 -25.49
C ILE A 80 15.74 -16.26 -25.64
N GLU A 81 16.55 -16.36 -24.59
CA GLU A 81 17.78 -17.16 -24.59
C GLU A 81 17.48 -18.65 -24.82
N ALA A 82 16.51 -19.22 -24.11
CA ALA A 82 16.13 -20.61 -24.26
C ALA A 82 15.60 -20.91 -25.67
N TRP A 83 14.87 -19.96 -26.28
CA TRP A 83 14.40 -20.09 -27.65
C TRP A 83 15.57 -20.05 -28.65
N ALA A 84 16.53 -19.14 -28.46
CA ALA A 84 17.74 -19.06 -29.28
C ALA A 84 18.59 -20.35 -29.19
N ASP A 85 18.59 -21.01 -28.04
CA ASP A 85 19.24 -22.30 -27.79
C ASP A 85 18.46 -23.52 -28.34
N GLY A 86 17.27 -23.32 -28.93
CA GLY A 86 16.40 -24.40 -29.41
C GLY A 86 15.72 -25.21 -28.31
N LYS A 87 15.60 -24.64 -27.10
CA LYS A 87 14.97 -25.26 -25.93
C LYS A 87 13.52 -24.78 -25.77
N ASP A 88 12.68 -25.07 -26.77
CA ASP A 88 11.33 -24.50 -26.90
C ASP A 88 10.45 -24.67 -25.65
N SER A 89 10.44 -25.85 -25.02
CA SER A 89 9.67 -26.10 -23.80
C SER A 89 10.11 -25.24 -22.61
N VAL A 90 11.42 -25.00 -22.50
CA VAL A 90 11.99 -24.13 -21.45
C VAL A 90 11.65 -22.67 -21.74
N ALA A 91 11.70 -22.27 -23.02
CA ALA A 91 11.31 -20.92 -23.45
C ALA A 91 9.84 -20.62 -23.12
N VAL A 92 8.93 -21.54 -23.44
CA VAL A 92 7.50 -21.40 -23.11
C VAL A 92 7.28 -21.24 -21.61
N SER A 93 7.92 -22.08 -20.79
CA SER A 93 7.78 -21.98 -19.33
C SER A 93 8.25 -20.63 -18.77
N HIS A 94 9.39 -20.12 -19.26
CA HIS A 94 9.87 -18.79 -18.86
C HIS A 94 8.92 -17.67 -19.33
N TYR A 95 8.37 -17.79 -20.53
CA TYR A 95 7.40 -16.82 -21.05
C TYR A 95 6.11 -16.78 -20.23
N GLU A 96 5.55 -17.93 -19.86
CA GLU A 96 4.37 -18.01 -18.98
C GLU A 96 4.64 -17.37 -17.60
N ASN A 97 5.82 -17.63 -17.04
CA ASN A 97 6.23 -17.00 -15.79
C ASN A 97 6.37 -15.48 -15.91
N ALA A 98 6.83 -14.96 -17.06
CA ALA A 98 6.90 -13.53 -17.32
C ALA A 98 5.49 -12.91 -17.34
N LEU A 99 4.54 -13.53 -18.05
CA LEU A 99 3.15 -13.07 -18.11
C LEU A 99 2.51 -13.03 -16.73
N MET A 100 2.66 -14.09 -15.93
CA MET A 100 2.16 -14.13 -14.56
C MET A 100 2.70 -12.98 -13.70
N LYS A 101 3.98 -12.61 -13.86
CA LYS A 101 4.58 -11.47 -13.14
C LYS A 101 4.02 -10.12 -13.59
N TYR A 102 3.75 -9.97 -14.88
CA TYR A 102 3.09 -8.76 -15.39
C TYR A 102 1.65 -8.66 -14.92
N ASP A 103 0.90 -9.76 -14.90
CA ASP A 103 -0.46 -9.79 -14.37
C ASP A 103 -0.46 -9.43 -12.87
N GLU A 104 0.42 -10.01 -12.06
CA GLU A 104 0.59 -9.65 -10.64
C GLU A 104 0.92 -8.15 -10.44
N ALA A 105 1.74 -7.58 -11.32
CA ALA A 105 2.11 -6.16 -11.27
C ALA A 105 0.92 -5.25 -11.63
N LEU A 106 0.15 -5.62 -12.67
CA LEU A 106 -1.04 -4.88 -13.09
C LEU A 106 -2.16 -4.95 -12.05
N ASP A 107 -2.40 -6.12 -11.47
CA ASP A 107 -3.38 -6.30 -10.39
C ASP A 107 -3.07 -5.41 -9.18
N LEU A 108 -1.80 -5.12 -8.90
CA LEU A 108 -1.41 -4.19 -7.83
C LEU A 108 -1.70 -2.72 -8.18
N LEU A 109 -1.71 -2.36 -9.47
CA LEU A 109 -1.90 -1.00 -9.95
C LEU A 109 -3.36 -0.65 -10.28
N ASP A 110 -4.17 -1.66 -10.58
CA ASP A 110 -5.61 -1.50 -10.87
C ASP A 110 -6.49 -1.39 -9.61
N ASN A 111 -5.89 -1.42 -8.41
CA ASN A 111 -6.58 -1.32 -7.10
C ASN A 111 -6.70 0.11 -6.56
#